data_AF-A0A453HQW5-F1
#
_entry.id   AF-A0A453HQW5-F1
#
_cell.length_a   1.000
_cell.length_b   1.000
_cell.length_c   1.000
_cell.angle_alpha   90.00
_cell.angle_beta   90.00
_cell.angle_gamma   90.00
#
_symmetry.space_group_name_H-M   'P 1'
#
loop_
_entity.id
_entity.type
_entity.pdbx_description
1 polymer ?
#
loop_
_entity_poly.entity_id
_entity_poly.type
_entity_poly.pdbx_seq_one_letter_code
_entity_poly.pdbx_strand_id
1 'polypeptide(L)'
;VTIITGTFILQNNAVPQNQRGAANGLAMTGMSFFKAIAPAGAGIVFSWAQKRQHAFFFPGDQMVFFLLNIIELLGLVLTFRPFLAVPEQYERN
;
A
#
# COMPACT_ATOMS: atom_id res chain seq x y z
N VAL A 1 7.78 -2.80 -9.02
CA VAL A 1 8.21 -4.21 -9.15
C VAL A 1 8.74 -4.74 -7.82
N THR A 2 9.73 -4.09 -7.21
CA THR A 2 10.39 -4.56 -5.97
C THR A 2 9.45 -4.85 -4.79
N ILE A 3 8.51 -3.95 -4.47
CA ILE A 3 7.56 -4.14 -3.36
C ILE A 3 6.68 -5.36 -3.61
N ILE A 4 6.11 -5.48 -4.81
CA ILE A 4 5.21 -6.59 -5.17
C ILE A 4 5.96 -7.92 -5.05
N THR A 5 7.14 -8.02 -5.66
CA THR A 5 7.97 -9.22 -5.61
C THR A 5 8.38 -9.58 -4.18
N GLY A 6 8.83 -8.59 -3.40
CA GLY A 6 9.20 -8.80 -2.00
C GLY A 6 8.04 -9.30 -1.15
N THR A 7 6.86 -8.70 -1.30
CA THR A 7 5.64 -9.13 -0.58
C THR A 7 5.23 -10.54 -0.95
N PHE A 8 5.32 -10.95 -2.23
CA PHE A 8 5.06 -12.34 -2.62
C PHE A 8 6.03 -13.33 -1.98
N ILE A 9 7.32 -12.98 -1.85
CA ILE A 9 8.29 -13.82 -1.14
C ILE A 9 7.91 -13.96 0.33
N LEU A 10 7.60 -12.84 1.00
CA LEU A 10 7.19 -12.84 2.40
C LEU A 10 5.91 -13.66 2.62
N GLN A 11 4.90 -13.50 1.77
CA GLN A 11 3.65 -14.26 1.84
C GLN A 11 3.89 -15.76 1.67
N ASN A 12 4.68 -16.16 0.68
CA ASN A 12 5.00 -17.57 0.44
C ASN A 12 5.82 -18.19 1.59
N ASN A 13 6.66 -17.40 2.28
CA ASN A 13 7.42 -17.87 3.44
C ASN A 13 6.58 -17.91 4.73
N ALA A 14 5.55 -17.08 4.84
CA ALA A 14 4.67 -17.02 6.01
C ALA A 14 3.63 -18.15 6.05
N VAL A 15 3.42 -18.89 4.96
CA VAL A 15 2.39 -19.93 4.86
C VAL A 15 2.97 -21.28 4.42
N PRO A 16 2.40 -22.41 4.90
CA PRO A 16 2.76 -23.75 4.42
C PRO A 16 2.58 -23.91 2.91
N GLN A 17 3.44 -24.71 2.27
CA GLN A 17 3.45 -24.90 0.81
C GLN A 17 2.09 -25.27 0.21
N ASN A 18 1.33 -26.14 0.88
CA ASN A 18 0.00 -26.58 0.44
C ASN A 18 -1.06 -25.47 0.47
N GLN A 19 -0.82 -24.37 1.20
CA GLN A 19 -1.75 -23.25 1.32
C GLN A 19 -1.32 -22.00 0.52
N ARG A 20 -0.14 -22.02 -0.11
CA ARG A 20 0.36 -20.87 -0.90
C ARG A 20 -0.60 -20.43 -1.99
N GLY A 21 -1.29 -21.37 -2.65
CA GLY A 21 -2.30 -21.05 -3.67
C GLY A 21 -3.46 -20.22 -3.12
N ALA A 22 -4.00 -20.60 -1.95
CA ALA A 22 -5.06 -19.84 -1.28
C ALA A 22 -4.57 -18.48 -0.78
N ALA A 23 -3.37 -18.42 -0.18
CA ALA A 23 -2.77 -17.18 0.29
C ALA A 23 -2.53 -16.17 -0.85
N ASN A 24 -1.95 -16.63 -1.96
CA ASN A 24 -1.73 -15.79 -3.14
C ASN A 24 -3.04 -15.37 -3.80
N GLY A 25 -4.05 -16.25 -3.81
CA GLY A 25 -5.40 -15.93 -4.26
C GLY A 25 -6.03 -14.79 -3.45
N LEU A 26 -5.99 -14.87 -2.12
CA LEU A 26 -6.48 -13.81 -1.22
C LEU A 26 -5.71 -12.48 -1.41
N ALA A 27 -4.38 -12.56 -1.53
CA ALA A 27 -3.55 -11.38 -1.79
C ALA A 27 -3.95 -10.69 -3.11
N MET A 28 -4.18 -11.47 -4.17
CA MET A 28 -4.63 -10.97 -5.47
C MET A 28 -6.05 -10.40 -5.44
N THR A 29 -6.97 -11.00 -4.69
CA THR A 29 -8.32 -10.46 -4.47
C THR A 29 -8.24 -9.10 -3.79
N GLY A 30 -7.48 -8.99 -2.70
CA GLY A 30 -7.29 -7.72 -2.00
C GLY A 30 -6.69 -6.65 -2.90
N MET A 31 -5.62 -6.97 -3.62
CA MET A 31 -5.00 -6.06 -4.58
C MET A 31 -5.99 -5.59 -5.65
N SER A 32 -6.75 -6.52 -6.25
CA SER A 32 -7.71 -6.19 -7.31
C SER A 32 -8.86 -5.33 -6.80
N PHE A 33 -9.34 -5.57 -5.59
CA PHE A 33 -10.32 -4.73 -4.93
C PHE A 33 -9.83 -3.29 -4.79
N PHE A 34 -8.63 -3.07 -4.25
CA PHE A 34 -8.05 -1.73 -4.14
C PHE A 34 -7.84 -1.09 -5.52
N LYS A 35 -7.37 -1.83 -6.52
CA LYS A 35 -7.26 -1.33 -7.90
C LYS A 35 -8.60 -0.91 -8.49
N ALA A 36 -9.70 -1.59 -8.13
CA ALA A 36 -11.02 -1.25 -8.62
C ALA A 36 -11.54 0.06 -8.00
N ILE A 37 -11.32 0.30 -6.70
CA ILE A 37 -11.84 1.49 -6.01
C ILE A 37 -10.88 2.69 -6.03
N ALA A 38 -9.58 2.48 -6.23
CA ALA A 38 -8.57 3.53 -6.20
C ALA A 38 -8.83 4.66 -7.21
N PRO A 39 -9.24 4.41 -8.48
CA PRO A 39 -9.56 5.49 -9.42
C PRO A 39 -10.68 6.40 -8.92
N ALA A 40 -11.72 5.84 -8.29
CA ALA A 40 -12.82 6.63 -7.74
C ALA A 40 -12.35 7.50 -6.57
N GLY A 41 -11.57 6.93 -5.64
CA GLY A 41 -10.96 7.69 -4.54
C GLY A 41 -10.04 8.81 -5.04
N ALA A 42 -9.17 8.50 -6.01
CA ALA A 42 -8.29 9.49 -6.64
C ALA A 42 -9.10 10.61 -7.33
N GLY A 43 -10.17 10.25 -8.03
CA GLY A 43 -11.07 11.22 -8.69
C GLY A 43 -11.76 12.17 -7.71
N ILE A 44 -12.19 11.68 -6.54
CA ILE A 44 -12.79 12.51 -5.48
C ILE A 44 -11.76 13.50 -4.94
N VAL A 45 -10.57 13.02 -4.57
CA VAL A 45 -9.48 13.87 -4.06
C VAL A 45 -9.05 14.90 -5.10
N PHE A 46 -8.90 14.49 -6.35
CA PHE A 46 -8.53 15.38 -7.45
C PHE A 46 -9.59 16.44 -7.72
N SER A 47 -10.88 16.08 -7.76
CA SER A 47 -11.98 17.04 -7.96
C SER A 47 -12.04 18.07 -6.84
N TRP A 48 -11.84 17.63 -5.59
CA TRP A 48 -11.77 18.53 -4.45
C TRP A 48 -10.57 19.49 -4.53
N ALA A 49 -9.39 18.96 -4.88
CA ALA A 49 -8.19 19.75 -5.10
C ALA A 49 -8.39 20.82 -6.19
N GLN A 50 -9.00 20.47 -7.33
CA GLN A 50 -9.29 21.40 -8.42
C GLN A 50 -10.27 22.52 -8.02
N LYS A 51 -11.15 22.31 -7.04
CA LYS A 51 -12.02 23.38 -6.51
C LYS A 51 -11.24 24.39 -5.66
N ARG A 52 -10.03 24.05 -5.23
CA ARG A 52 -9.22 24.79 -4.25
C ARG A 52 -7.99 25.49 -4.84
N GLN A 53 -8.05 25.85 -6.12
CA GLN A 53 -6.93 26.50 -6.83
C GLN A 53 -6.48 27.84 -6.22
N HIS A 54 -7.38 28.55 -5.53
CA HIS A 54 -7.09 29.87 -4.94
C HIS A 54 -6.84 29.83 -3.42
N ALA A 55 -6.56 28.66 -2.83
CA ALA A 55 -6.20 28.60 -1.42
C ALA A 55 -4.77 29.10 -1.17
N PHE A 56 -4.57 29.75 -0.03
CA PHE A 56 -3.27 30.23 0.43
C PHE A 56 -2.28 29.11 0.80
N PHE A 57 -2.79 27.93 1.16
CA PHE A 57 -2.00 26.78 1.59
C PHE A 57 -2.32 25.55 0.73
N PHE A 58 -1.29 25.04 0.04
CA PHE A 58 -1.37 23.95 -0.95
C PHE A 58 -2.54 24.10 -1.95
N PRO A 59 -2.48 25.08 -2.86
CA PRO A 59 -3.48 25.23 -3.91
C PRO A 59 -3.48 24.04 -4.88
N GLY A 60 -4.67 23.65 -5.31
CA GLY A 60 -4.83 22.75 -6.44
C GLY A 60 -4.14 21.40 -6.26
N ASP A 61 -3.32 21.05 -7.27
CA ASP A 61 -2.58 19.81 -7.38
C ASP A 61 -1.56 19.59 -6.26
N GLN A 62 -1.01 20.65 -5.68
CA GLN A 62 -0.07 20.55 -4.56
C GLN A 62 -0.70 19.81 -3.36
N MET A 63 -2.01 19.98 -3.15
CA MET A 63 -2.74 19.26 -2.11
C MET A 63 -2.80 17.74 -2.40
N VAL A 64 -2.91 17.35 -3.67
CA VAL A 64 -2.91 15.94 -4.07
C VAL A 64 -1.54 15.34 -3.79
N PHE A 65 -0.45 16.01 -4.19
CA PHE A 65 0.91 15.55 -3.91
C PHE A 65 1.18 15.45 -2.41
N PHE A 66 0.72 16.42 -1.62
CA PHE A 66 0.86 16.37 -0.17
C PHE A 66 0.17 15.13 0.43
N LEU A 67 -1.06 14.83 0.01
CA LEU A 67 -1.78 13.64 0.46
C LEU A 67 -1.08 12.34 0.05
N LEU A 68 -0.55 12.28 -1.18
CA LEU A 68 0.23 11.12 -1.64
C LEU A 68 1.50 10.93 -0.81
N ASN A 69 2.22 12.01 -0.49
CA ASN A 69 3.42 11.95 0.34
C ASN A 69 3.11 11.50 1.77
N ILE A 70 1.98 11.92 2.36
CA ILE A 70 1.56 11.42 3.67
C ILE A 70 1.30 9.91 3.61
N ILE A 71 0.59 9.43 2.59
CA ILE A 71 0.30 8.00 2.44
C ILE A 71 1.59 7.20 2.24
N GLU A 72 2.53 7.71 1.44
CA GLU A 72 3.83 7.09 1.21
C GLU A 72 4.69 7.06 2.48
N LEU A 73 4.73 8.17 3.22
CA LEU A 73 5.43 8.24 4.51
C LEU A 73 4.83 7.25 5.51
N LEU A 74 3.51 7.14 5.59
CA LEU A 74 2.84 6.14 6.43
C LEU A 74 3.22 4.73 6.00
N GLY A 75 3.19 4.42 4.69
CA GLY A 75 3.61 3.12 4.16
C GLY A 75 5.06 2.77 4.49
N LEU A 76 5.96 3.76 4.41
CA LEU A 76 7.35 3.62 4.82
C LEU A 76 7.47 3.33 6.32
N VAL A 77 6.76 4.08 7.16
CA VAL A 77 6.76 3.90 8.61
C VAL A 77 6.27 2.50 9.00
N LEU A 78 5.22 2.00 8.32
CA LEU A 78 4.68 0.65 8.53
C LEU A 78 5.63 -0.48 8.10
N THR A 79 6.71 -0.18 7.36
CA THR A 79 7.72 -1.16 6.97
C THR A 79 8.77 -1.39 8.07
N PHE A 80 8.85 -0.51 9.07
CA PHE A 80 9.81 -0.69 10.16
C PHE A 80 9.40 -1.84 11.11
N ARG A 81 10.41 -2.43 11.78
CA ARG A 81 10.29 -3.57 12.70
C ARG A 81 9.15 -3.53 13.74
N PRO A 82 8.69 -2.39 14.30
CA PRO A 82 7.52 -2.41 15.19
C PRO A 82 6.22 -2.87 14.50
N PHE A 83 6.13 -2.79 13.18
CA PHE A 83 4.91 -3.12 12.42
C PHE A 83 5.10 -4.30 11.47
N LEU A 84 6.29 -4.43 10.87
CA LEU A 84 6.64 -5.53 9.97
C LEU A 84 7.58 -6.51 10.68
N ALA A 85 7.01 -7.31 11.58
CA ALA A 85 7.74 -8.33 12.32
C ALA A 85 8.22 -9.44 11.37
N VAL A 86 9.51 -9.79 11.48
CA VAL A 86 10.09 -10.91 10.75
C VAL A 86 9.74 -12.20 11.51
N PRO A 87 9.24 -13.26 10.84
CA PRO A 87 8.93 -14.52 11.50
C PRO A 87 10.19 -15.15 12.12
N GLU A 88 10.06 -15.72 13.33
CA GLU A 88 11.14 -16.35 14.12
C GLU A 88 11.85 -17.53 13.44
N GLN A 89 11.35 -18.03 12.30
CA GLN A 89 11.98 -19.11 11.53
C GLN A 89 13.45 -18.84 11.13
N TYR A 90 13.97 -17.61 11.27
CA TYR A 90 15.38 -17.29 11.07
C TYR A 90 16.28 -17.65 12.27
N GLU A 91 15.77 -17.72 13.49
CA GLU A 91 16.56 -18.02 14.72
C GLU A 91 16.86 -19.52 14.88
N ARG A 92 16.31 -20.39 14.02
CA ARG A 92 16.35 -21.86 14.18
C ARG A 92 17.14 -22.60 13.10
N ASN A 93 18.05 -21.92 12.40
CA ASN A 93 18.99 -22.53 11.47
C ASN A 93 20.43 -22.15 11.81
#